data_AF-A0A9P3BSG1-F1
#
_entry.id   AF-A0A9P3BSG1-F1
#
_cell.length_a   1.000
_cell.length_b   1.000
_cell.length_c   1.000
_cell.angle_alpha   90.00
_cell.angle_beta   90.00
_cell.angle_gamma   90.00
#
_symmetry.space_group_name_H-M   'P 1'
#
loop_
_entity.id
_entity.type
_entity.pdbx_description
1 polymer ?
#
loop_
_entity_poly.entity_id
_entity_poly.type
_entity_poly.pdbx_seq_one_letter_code
_entity_poly.pdbx_strand_id
1 'polypeptide(L)'
;MTATRILRVSTLRYKHQLKGQFPSHSLYKVRCYSTSPPHDQHESALHRPFAHGANDEVARLAASRRCPLTLADLLKHGRPPLSKEALLASANFTLSLLPARLASRIEALRNLPFIVVSNPHISKIYNNYVHSLSTLLPYQQRQVTTLEEENKFADVLADLVHTHANTIPILARGFLECRKYISSADVTRFLDTHLRARIGTRLIAEQHLALHLASQPVSDVSSRTEQSSENTGPSNYIGVIDTALQPARIVKVCEDFVGEICELKYGVRPRLKIGGQPDATFAHVPVHVEYIITELLKNAFRAVIESGNEREPIEVTIAAAPDVPIYRTHDALGRTSNAPGIYPDADVGFEMDTVAGTADANESIKFSTPSSQSITIRIRDRGGGIPREVLPNIWSYSFTTFSDSNLLDSDNGNLDALNTMSASGGQLSSIAGLGYGLPLSRAYAEYFGGSIAIQSLWGWGTDVYLTLQGVGKIE
;
A
#
# COMPACT_ATOMS: atom_id res chain seq x y z
N MET A 1 -13.43 22.93 32.57
CA MET A 1 -14.66 22.10 32.53
C MET A 1 -15.39 22.20 31.18
N THR A 2 -14.67 22.28 30.06
CA THR A 2 -15.27 22.41 28.72
C THR A 2 -14.40 21.68 27.69
N ALA A 3 -14.05 20.42 28.00
CA ALA A 3 -13.09 19.60 27.24
C ALA A 3 -13.66 18.23 26.81
N THR A 4 -14.98 18.06 26.83
CA THR A 4 -15.61 16.73 26.65
C THR A 4 -16.82 16.74 25.71
N ARG A 5 -17.03 17.81 24.92
CA ARG A 5 -18.28 17.97 24.14
C ARG A 5 -18.16 18.21 22.64
N ILE A 6 -16.95 18.24 22.05
CA ILE A 6 -16.76 18.50 20.60
C ILE A 6 -15.95 17.38 19.90
N LEU A 7 -15.76 16.23 20.54
CA LEU A 7 -15.12 15.03 19.97
C LEU A 7 -16.10 14.09 19.23
N ARG A 8 -17.22 14.63 18.73
CA ARG A 8 -18.34 13.83 18.20
C ARG A 8 -18.78 14.17 16.77
N VAL A 9 -18.10 15.06 16.03
CA VAL A 9 -18.66 15.55 14.75
C VAL A 9 -17.86 15.13 13.52
N SER A 10 -16.54 14.97 13.61
CA SER A 10 -15.69 14.65 12.45
C SER A 10 -15.53 13.14 12.21
N THR A 11 -15.59 12.31 13.25
CA THR A 11 -15.60 10.83 13.13
C THR A 11 -16.97 10.27 12.72
N LEU A 12 -18.02 11.09 12.70
CA LEU A 12 -19.37 10.65 12.37
C LEU A 12 -19.63 10.55 10.86
N ARG A 13 -18.93 11.29 9.99
CA ARG A 13 -19.15 11.19 8.53
C ARG A 13 -18.45 10.01 7.86
N TYR A 14 -17.30 9.56 8.38
CA TYR A 14 -16.61 8.37 7.87
C TYR A 14 -17.11 7.07 8.52
N LYS A 15 -17.63 7.14 9.76
CA LYS A 15 -18.31 5.99 10.39
C LYS A 15 -19.74 5.78 9.89
N HIS A 16 -20.45 6.79 9.38
CA HIS A 16 -21.84 6.60 8.91
C HIS A 16 -21.99 5.80 7.62
N GLN A 17 -20.92 5.64 6.83
CA GLN A 17 -21.00 4.92 5.55
C GLN A 17 -20.47 3.48 5.60
N LEU A 18 -19.79 3.09 6.68
CA LEU A 18 -19.23 1.75 6.90
C LEU A 18 -19.79 1.01 8.13
N LYS A 19 -20.64 1.65 8.95
CA LYS A 19 -21.30 0.99 10.11
C LYS A 19 -22.55 0.17 9.79
N GLY A 20 -22.84 -0.10 8.51
CA GLY A 20 -23.94 -0.97 8.13
C GLY A 20 -23.64 -2.47 8.20
N GLN A 21 -22.38 -2.91 8.35
CA GLN A 21 -22.01 -4.32 8.09
C GLN A 21 -20.96 -4.95 9.04
N PHE A 22 -20.67 -4.37 10.19
CA PHE A 22 -19.85 -5.06 11.21
C PHE A 22 -20.33 -4.74 12.63
N PRO A 23 -20.87 -5.71 13.39
CA PRO A 23 -21.12 -5.54 14.82
C PRO A 23 -19.80 -5.74 15.59
N SER A 24 -19.39 -4.75 16.39
CA SER A 24 -18.32 -4.93 17.37
C SER A 24 -18.88 -5.02 18.79
N HIS A 25 -18.36 -6.02 19.51
CA HIS A 25 -18.41 -6.28 20.95
C HIS A 25 -19.68 -6.91 21.54
N SER A 26 -19.82 -8.23 21.34
CA SER A 26 -20.35 -9.11 22.39
C SER A 26 -19.16 -9.70 23.17
N LEU A 27 -19.12 -9.41 24.47
CA LEU A 27 -18.16 -9.96 25.43
C LEU A 27 -18.41 -11.47 25.59
N TYR A 28 -17.54 -12.31 25.01
CA TYR A 28 -17.55 -13.73 25.33
C TYR A 28 -16.86 -13.96 26.68
N LYS A 29 -17.68 -14.31 27.66
CA LYS A 29 -17.33 -14.65 29.05
C LYS A 29 -16.57 -15.98 29.06
N VAL A 30 -15.25 -15.97 29.28
CA VAL A 30 -14.47 -17.19 29.52
C VAL A 30 -14.63 -17.60 30.98
N ARG A 31 -15.13 -18.82 31.19
CA ARG A 31 -15.37 -19.43 32.51
C ARG A 31 -14.07 -20.11 32.96
N CYS A 32 -13.39 -19.53 33.95
CA CYS A 32 -12.19 -20.12 34.56
C CYS A 32 -12.58 -21.28 35.46
N TYR A 33 -12.14 -22.50 35.14
CA TYR A 33 -12.05 -23.60 36.10
C TYR A 33 -10.57 -23.87 36.39
N SER A 34 -10.21 -23.66 37.65
CA SER A 34 -8.93 -24.02 38.25
C SER A 34 -9.01 -25.46 38.71
N THR A 35 -8.21 -26.35 38.13
CA THR A 35 -7.86 -27.65 38.72
C THR A 35 -6.46 -28.03 38.24
N SER A 36 -5.52 -28.08 39.18
CA SER A 36 -4.15 -28.56 39.00
C SER A 36 -4.12 -30.06 38.64
N PRO A 37 -3.21 -30.54 37.76
CA PRO A 37 -2.99 -31.97 37.59
C PRO A 37 -1.83 -32.47 38.49
N PRO A 38 -1.86 -33.73 38.95
CA PRO A 38 -0.77 -34.35 39.69
C PRO A 38 0.32 -34.86 38.74
N HIS A 39 1.53 -34.96 39.29
CA HIS A 39 2.67 -35.69 38.74
C HIS A 39 2.31 -37.15 38.42
N ASP A 40 2.69 -37.66 37.24
CA ASP A 40 3.44 -38.92 37.17
C ASP A 40 4.08 -39.20 35.80
N GLN A 41 4.97 -40.19 35.80
CA GLN A 41 6.16 -40.36 34.99
C GLN A 41 5.96 -41.07 33.64
N HIS A 42 6.90 -40.77 32.72
CA HIS A 42 7.40 -41.62 31.63
C HIS A 42 6.40 -42.34 30.69
N GLU A 43 6.30 -41.83 29.46
CA GLU A 43 6.36 -42.69 28.27
C GLU A 43 6.79 -41.89 27.03
N SER A 44 7.90 -42.31 26.45
CA SER A 44 8.55 -41.72 25.27
C SER A 44 7.80 -42.08 23.99
N ALA A 45 7.18 -41.09 23.33
CA ALA A 45 6.59 -41.26 21.99
C ALA A 45 6.84 -40.03 21.09
N LEU A 46 7.85 -40.19 20.23
CA LEU A 46 7.95 -39.65 18.85
C LEU A 46 7.52 -38.20 18.60
N HIS A 47 8.47 -37.27 18.75
CA HIS A 47 8.52 -36.06 17.93
C HIS A 47 8.67 -36.46 16.45
N ARG A 48 7.60 -36.37 15.64
CA ARG A 48 7.72 -36.36 14.17
C ARG A 48 8.16 -34.97 13.69
N PRO A 49 9.27 -34.83 12.97
CA PRO A 49 9.67 -33.55 12.39
C PRO A 49 8.79 -33.24 11.17
N PHE A 50 8.06 -32.13 11.21
CA PHE A 50 7.27 -31.56 10.10
C PHE A 50 8.13 -30.94 8.95
N ALA A 51 9.42 -31.29 8.85
CA ALA A 51 10.41 -30.39 8.24
C ALA A 51 10.73 -30.62 6.74
N HIS A 52 10.26 -31.68 6.08
CA HIS A 52 10.69 -31.99 4.69
C HIS A 52 9.61 -31.68 3.63
N GLY A 53 8.37 -32.12 3.80
CA GLY A 53 7.32 -31.90 2.78
C GLY A 53 6.84 -30.45 2.63
N ALA A 54 6.89 -29.64 3.69
CA ALA A 54 6.48 -28.23 3.64
C ALA A 54 7.51 -27.34 2.91
N ASN A 55 8.78 -27.72 2.93
CA ASN A 55 9.84 -26.98 2.22
C ASN A 55 9.75 -27.21 0.71
N ASP A 56 9.42 -28.42 0.28
CA ASP A 56 9.20 -28.76 -1.13
C ASP A 56 8.00 -28.02 -1.72
N GLU A 57 6.92 -27.85 -0.93
CA GLU A 57 5.73 -27.15 -1.39
C GLU A 57 5.97 -25.65 -1.60
N VAL A 58 6.70 -25.00 -0.69
CA VAL A 58 7.10 -23.59 -0.85
C VAL A 58 7.93 -23.42 -2.12
N ALA A 59 8.93 -24.28 -2.33
CA ALA A 59 9.78 -24.20 -3.53
C ALA A 59 8.96 -24.42 -4.82
N ARG A 60 8.06 -25.41 -4.83
CA ARG A 60 7.16 -25.69 -5.96
C ARG A 60 6.25 -24.50 -6.30
N LEU A 61 5.63 -23.90 -5.29
CA LEU A 61 4.73 -22.75 -5.47
C LEU A 61 5.50 -21.48 -5.84
N ALA A 62 6.69 -21.27 -5.28
CA ALA A 62 7.52 -20.12 -5.59
C ALA A 62 8.05 -20.15 -7.03
N ALA A 63 8.35 -21.35 -7.54
CA ALA A 63 8.75 -21.61 -8.93
C ALA A 63 7.59 -21.56 -9.94
N SER A 64 6.33 -21.57 -9.46
CA SER A 64 5.16 -21.50 -10.33
C SER A 64 5.06 -20.14 -11.03
N ARG A 65 4.60 -20.14 -12.29
CA ARG A 65 4.46 -18.90 -13.07
C ARG A 65 3.45 -17.96 -12.40
N ARG A 66 3.92 -16.81 -11.94
CA ARG A 66 3.06 -15.77 -11.36
C ARG A 66 2.28 -15.09 -12.46
N CYS A 67 0.95 -15.13 -12.37
CA CYS A 67 0.09 -14.38 -13.27
C CYS A 67 0.16 -12.89 -12.87
N PRO A 68 0.57 -11.99 -13.78
CA PRO A 68 0.46 -10.56 -13.53
C PRO A 68 -1.02 -10.23 -13.36
N LEU A 69 -1.36 -9.54 -12.27
CA LEU A 69 -2.73 -9.09 -12.05
C LEU A 69 -3.03 -8.03 -13.11
N THR A 70 -4.08 -8.20 -13.89
CA THR A 70 -4.57 -7.09 -14.71
C THR A 70 -5.70 -6.38 -13.99
N LEU A 71 -6.03 -5.21 -14.48
CA LEU A 71 -7.08 -4.41 -13.89
C LEU A 71 -8.47 -4.89 -14.25
N ALA A 72 -8.60 -5.41 -15.47
CA ALA A 72 -9.76 -6.19 -15.89
C ALA A 72 -9.99 -7.38 -14.94
N ASP A 73 -8.93 -8.00 -14.39
CA ASP A 73 -9.10 -9.07 -13.42
C ASP A 73 -9.74 -8.65 -12.09
N LEU A 74 -9.55 -7.41 -11.66
CA LEU A 74 -10.18 -6.88 -10.44
C LEU A 74 -11.66 -6.55 -10.65
N LEU A 75 -12.04 -6.23 -11.89
CA LEU A 75 -13.37 -5.78 -12.27
C LEU A 75 -14.25 -6.88 -12.89
N LYS A 76 -13.67 -7.99 -13.35
CA LYS A 76 -14.38 -9.05 -14.09
C LYS A 76 -15.56 -9.69 -13.37
N HIS A 77 -15.59 -9.60 -12.04
CA HIS A 77 -16.65 -10.20 -11.23
C HIS A 77 -17.92 -9.32 -11.18
N GLY A 78 -17.85 -8.07 -11.65
CA GLY A 78 -18.99 -7.17 -11.75
C GLY A 78 -19.23 -6.31 -10.52
N ARG A 79 -20.31 -5.53 -10.56
CA ARG A 79 -20.72 -4.65 -9.45
C ARG A 79 -21.46 -5.46 -8.37
N PRO A 80 -21.16 -5.24 -7.08
CA PRO A 80 -21.92 -5.86 -6.01
C PRO A 80 -23.38 -5.33 -5.97
N PRO A 81 -24.34 -6.11 -5.44
CA PRO A 81 -24.16 -7.45 -4.86
C PRO A 81 -23.89 -8.50 -5.94
N LEU A 82 -22.90 -9.38 -5.69
CA LEU A 82 -22.50 -10.42 -6.62
C LEU A 82 -23.45 -11.62 -6.58
N SER A 83 -23.60 -12.32 -7.71
CA SER A 83 -24.24 -13.64 -7.72
C SER A 83 -23.38 -14.65 -6.96
N LYS A 84 -24.01 -15.75 -6.53
CA LYS A 84 -23.30 -16.86 -5.90
C LYS A 84 -22.15 -17.37 -6.78
N GLU A 85 -22.37 -17.52 -8.09
CA GLU A 85 -21.32 -17.97 -9.00
C GLU A 85 -20.18 -16.95 -9.11
N ALA A 86 -20.50 -15.66 -9.18
CA ALA A 86 -19.50 -14.59 -9.27
C ALA A 86 -18.63 -14.49 -8.01
N LEU A 87 -19.23 -14.67 -6.82
CA LEU A 87 -18.52 -14.65 -5.55
C LEU A 87 -17.58 -15.86 -5.39
N LEU A 88 -18.06 -17.07 -5.74
CA LEU A 88 -17.22 -18.27 -5.77
C LEU A 88 -16.09 -18.15 -6.80
N ALA A 89 -16.37 -17.55 -7.97
CA ALA A 89 -15.34 -17.28 -8.97
C ALA A 89 -14.29 -16.29 -8.44
N SER A 90 -14.70 -15.27 -7.68
CA SER A 90 -13.78 -14.32 -7.02
C SER A 90 -12.90 -15.00 -5.97
N ALA A 91 -13.47 -15.88 -5.15
CA ALA A 91 -12.73 -16.65 -4.15
C ALA A 91 -11.66 -17.55 -4.80
N ASN A 92 -12.06 -18.33 -5.82
CA ASN A 92 -11.14 -19.22 -6.52
C ASN A 92 -10.09 -18.46 -7.34
N PHE A 93 -10.44 -17.28 -7.88
CA PHE A 93 -9.46 -16.42 -8.52
C PHE A 93 -8.40 -15.93 -7.51
N THR A 94 -8.82 -15.50 -6.32
CA THR A 94 -7.90 -15.13 -5.23
C THR A 94 -6.97 -16.28 -4.86
N LEU A 95 -7.51 -17.49 -4.70
CA LEU A 95 -6.73 -18.71 -4.41
C LEU A 95 -5.75 -19.09 -5.51
N SER A 96 -6.04 -18.75 -6.77
CA SER A 96 -5.11 -19.00 -7.88
C SER A 96 -3.86 -18.11 -7.83
N LEU A 97 -3.90 -17.01 -7.07
CA LEU A 97 -2.84 -15.99 -7.04
C LEU A 97 -2.07 -15.95 -5.71
N LEU A 98 -2.76 -15.90 -4.57
CA LEU A 98 -2.13 -15.61 -3.29
C LEU A 98 -1.08 -16.65 -2.85
N PRO A 99 -1.30 -17.97 -2.94
CA PRO A 99 -0.35 -18.94 -2.42
C PRO A 99 1.03 -18.87 -3.12
N ALA A 100 1.05 -18.77 -4.45
CA ALA A 100 2.29 -18.61 -5.21
C ALA A 100 3.01 -17.29 -4.87
N ARG A 101 2.26 -16.21 -4.66
CA ARG A 101 2.82 -14.91 -4.23
C ARG A 101 3.44 -15.00 -2.83
N LEU A 102 2.75 -15.62 -1.86
CA LEU A 102 3.27 -15.82 -0.51
C LEU A 102 4.50 -16.74 -0.51
N ALA A 103 4.45 -17.86 -1.21
CA ALA A 103 5.57 -18.80 -1.33
C ALA A 103 6.83 -18.12 -1.89
N SER A 104 6.67 -17.28 -2.92
CA SER A 104 7.74 -16.46 -3.45
C SER A 104 8.34 -15.48 -2.43
N ARG A 105 7.51 -14.88 -1.57
CA ARG A 105 8.00 -13.97 -0.53
C ARG A 105 8.75 -14.72 0.58
N ILE A 106 8.30 -15.93 0.92
CA ILE A 106 9.02 -16.83 1.83
C ILE A 106 10.40 -17.17 1.26
N GLU A 107 10.47 -17.54 -0.02
CA GLU A 107 11.74 -17.84 -0.70
C GLU A 107 12.66 -16.62 -0.76
N ALA A 108 12.13 -15.44 -1.12
CA ALA A 108 12.90 -14.21 -1.14
C ALA A 108 13.51 -13.87 0.25
N LEU A 109 12.74 -14.08 1.33
CA LEU A 109 13.26 -13.92 2.69
C LEU A 109 14.34 -14.95 3.03
N ARG A 110 14.21 -16.21 2.59
CA ARG A 110 15.23 -17.24 2.79
C ARG A 110 16.55 -16.95 2.07
N ASN A 111 16.49 -16.23 0.95
CA ASN A 111 17.66 -15.87 0.14
C ASN A 111 18.43 -14.66 0.67
N LEU A 112 17.96 -14.00 1.72
CA LEU A 112 18.73 -12.96 2.41
C LEU A 112 19.92 -13.58 3.17
N PRO A 113 20.99 -12.80 3.45
CA PRO A 113 22.10 -13.28 4.26
C PRO A 113 21.62 -13.83 5.61
N PHE A 114 22.20 -14.94 6.06
CA PHE A 114 21.76 -15.63 7.28
C PHE A 114 21.66 -14.72 8.51
N ILE A 115 22.61 -13.80 8.66
CA ILE A 115 22.63 -12.81 9.76
C ILE A 115 21.43 -11.84 9.71
N VAL A 116 20.92 -11.54 8.50
CA VAL A 116 19.73 -10.68 8.30
C VAL A 116 18.46 -11.46 8.60
N VAL A 117 18.36 -12.71 8.13
CA VAL A 117 17.19 -13.57 8.37
C VAL A 117 17.04 -13.92 9.86
N SER A 118 18.16 -14.05 10.56
CA SER A 118 18.20 -14.33 12.00
C SER A 118 17.73 -13.15 12.87
N ASN A 119 17.59 -11.96 12.29
CA ASN A 119 17.04 -10.82 13.02
C ASN A 119 15.60 -11.10 13.48
N PRO A 120 15.24 -10.83 14.76
CA PRO A 120 13.90 -11.14 15.29
C PRO A 120 12.75 -10.51 14.50
N HIS A 121 12.94 -9.31 13.96
CA HIS A 121 11.92 -8.62 13.18
C HIS A 121 11.73 -9.25 11.80
N ILE A 122 12.83 -9.57 11.10
CA ILE A 122 12.77 -10.24 9.80
C ILE A 122 12.21 -11.67 9.96
N SER A 123 12.66 -12.40 10.99
CA SER A 123 12.15 -13.73 11.33
C SER A 123 10.64 -13.71 11.64
N LYS A 124 10.16 -12.70 12.36
CA LYS A 124 8.72 -12.51 12.60
C LYS A 124 7.95 -12.37 11.29
N ILE A 125 8.43 -11.57 10.35
CA ILE A 125 7.78 -11.42 9.04
C ILE A 125 7.81 -12.72 8.24
N TYR A 126 8.95 -13.43 8.24
CA TYR A 126 9.05 -14.77 7.66
C TYR A 126 7.99 -15.73 8.23
N ASN A 127 7.86 -15.81 9.55
CA ASN A 127 6.88 -16.67 10.21
C ASN A 127 5.44 -16.28 9.89
N ASN A 128 5.14 -14.97 9.78
CA ASN A 128 3.83 -14.50 9.34
C ASN A 128 3.50 -14.97 7.92
N TYR A 129 4.45 -14.92 6.98
CA TYR A 129 4.23 -15.43 5.62
C TYR A 129 4.03 -16.95 5.60
N VAL A 130 4.84 -17.70 6.34
CA VAL A 130 4.69 -19.16 6.47
C VAL A 130 3.32 -19.52 7.05
N HIS A 131 2.89 -18.81 8.10
CA HIS A 131 1.58 -19.01 8.70
C HIS A 131 0.46 -18.73 7.70
N SER A 132 0.45 -17.55 7.04
CA SER A 132 -0.57 -17.21 6.05
C SER A 132 -0.61 -18.17 4.85
N LEU A 133 0.53 -18.72 4.42
CA LEU A 133 0.52 -19.74 3.38
C LEU A 133 -0.12 -21.03 3.92
N SER A 134 0.25 -21.46 5.13
CA SER A 134 -0.28 -22.67 5.75
C SER A 134 -1.80 -22.66 5.93
N THR A 135 -2.40 -21.49 6.19
CA THR A 135 -3.86 -21.33 6.32
C THR A 135 -4.58 -21.35 4.97
N LEU A 136 -3.91 -20.98 3.88
CA LEU A 136 -4.46 -21.00 2.52
C LEU A 136 -4.31 -22.35 1.81
N LEU A 137 -3.27 -23.14 2.13
CA LEU A 137 -3.01 -24.43 1.46
C LEU A 137 -4.20 -25.41 1.47
N PRO A 138 -4.99 -25.56 2.54
CA PRO A 138 -6.17 -26.44 2.54
C PRO A 138 -7.21 -26.07 1.48
N TYR A 139 -7.36 -24.76 1.21
CA TYR A 139 -8.25 -24.22 0.19
C TYR A 139 -7.61 -24.22 -1.20
N GLN A 140 -6.29 -24.18 -1.32
CA GLN A 140 -5.65 -24.30 -2.63
C GLN A 140 -5.81 -25.71 -3.21
N GLN A 141 -5.75 -26.73 -2.34
CA GLN A 141 -5.92 -28.13 -2.74
C GLN A 141 -7.35 -28.47 -3.15
N ARG A 142 -8.33 -27.60 -2.83
CA ARG A 142 -9.76 -27.83 -3.06
C ARG A 142 -10.44 -26.52 -3.45
N GLN A 143 -11.04 -26.44 -4.64
CA GLN A 143 -11.78 -25.25 -5.02
C GLN A 143 -12.91 -24.94 -4.03
N VAL A 144 -13.15 -23.65 -3.78
CA VAL A 144 -14.26 -23.18 -2.96
C VAL A 144 -15.53 -23.34 -3.78
N THR A 145 -16.45 -24.21 -3.35
CA THR A 145 -17.65 -24.58 -4.12
C THR A 145 -18.95 -24.18 -3.44
N THR A 146 -18.90 -23.91 -2.14
CA THR A 146 -20.08 -23.56 -1.33
C THR A 146 -19.95 -22.17 -0.71
N LEU A 147 -21.08 -21.53 -0.41
CA LEU A 147 -21.08 -20.24 0.29
C LEU A 147 -20.55 -20.34 1.73
N GLU A 148 -20.72 -21.49 2.38
CA GLU A 148 -20.17 -21.72 3.72
C GLU A 148 -18.64 -21.78 3.71
N GLU A 149 -18.06 -22.42 2.70
CA GLU A 149 -16.61 -22.41 2.48
C GLU A 149 -16.11 -21.01 2.12
N GLU A 150 -16.86 -20.27 1.30
CA GLU A 150 -16.53 -18.90 0.92
C GLU A 150 -16.53 -17.96 2.13
N ASN A 151 -17.53 -18.03 3.02
CA ASN A 151 -17.55 -17.27 4.27
C ASN A 151 -16.31 -17.55 5.14
N LYS A 152 -15.96 -18.84 5.31
CA LYS A 152 -14.76 -19.23 6.07
C LYS A 152 -13.48 -18.76 5.39
N PHE A 153 -13.45 -18.77 4.06
CA PHE A 153 -12.33 -18.27 3.28
C PHE A 153 -12.17 -16.75 3.44
N ALA A 154 -13.27 -15.99 3.47
CA ALA A 154 -13.25 -14.57 3.77
C ALA A 154 -12.66 -14.29 5.16
N ASP A 155 -13.02 -15.08 6.18
CA ASP A 155 -12.41 -14.95 7.52
C ASP A 155 -10.88 -15.18 7.49
N VAL A 156 -10.41 -16.19 6.75
CA VAL A 156 -8.97 -16.47 6.56
C VAL A 156 -8.26 -15.31 5.85
N LEU A 157 -8.89 -14.69 4.85
CA LEU A 157 -8.33 -13.52 4.18
C LEU A 157 -8.30 -12.29 5.07
N ALA A 158 -9.32 -12.09 5.91
CA ALA A 158 -9.35 -11.01 6.88
C ALA A 158 -8.19 -11.14 7.88
N ASP A 159 -7.94 -12.35 8.39
CA ASP A 159 -6.80 -12.64 9.26
C ASP A 159 -5.45 -12.44 8.55
N LEU A 160 -5.33 -12.83 7.28
CA LEU A 160 -4.14 -12.57 6.47
C LEU A 160 -3.87 -11.06 6.36
N VAL A 161 -4.86 -10.25 5.98
CA VAL A 161 -4.70 -8.80 5.86
C VAL A 161 -4.31 -8.17 7.20
N HIS A 162 -4.90 -8.64 8.30
CA HIS A 162 -4.60 -8.19 9.66
C HIS A 162 -3.16 -8.54 10.10
N THR A 163 -2.77 -9.81 9.94
CA THR A 163 -1.44 -10.34 10.29
C THR A 163 -0.31 -9.58 9.61
N HIS A 164 -0.54 -9.11 8.38
CA HIS A 164 0.43 -8.37 7.59
C HIS A 164 0.27 -6.84 7.67
N ALA A 165 -0.58 -6.29 8.54
CA ALA A 165 -0.79 -4.85 8.65
C ALA A 165 0.51 -4.09 8.98
N ASN A 166 1.31 -4.63 9.91
CA ASN A 166 2.53 -3.99 10.42
C ASN A 166 3.83 -4.44 9.72
N THR A 167 3.76 -5.06 8.54
CA THR A 167 4.95 -5.58 7.86
C THR A 167 5.99 -4.51 7.53
N ILE A 168 5.58 -3.34 7.03
CA ILE A 168 6.50 -2.25 6.66
C ILE A 168 7.33 -1.75 7.86
N PRO A 169 6.73 -1.31 8.98
CA PRO A 169 7.51 -0.82 10.12
C PRO A 169 8.39 -1.91 10.75
N ILE A 170 7.93 -3.16 10.78
CA ILE A 170 8.72 -4.29 11.31
C ILE A 170 9.92 -4.58 10.40
N LEU A 171 9.72 -4.63 9.07
CA LEU A 171 10.83 -4.79 8.11
C LEU A 171 11.82 -3.64 8.22
N ALA A 172 11.33 -2.40 8.32
CA ALA A 172 12.17 -1.22 8.46
C ALA A 172 13.06 -1.32 9.70
N ARG A 173 12.51 -1.76 10.83
CA ARG A 173 13.30 -2.01 12.05
C ARG A 173 14.36 -3.09 11.84
N GLY A 174 13.98 -4.22 11.25
CA GLY A 174 14.90 -5.33 11.02
C GLY A 174 16.08 -4.96 10.11
N PHE A 175 15.82 -4.26 9.00
CA PHE A 175 16.89 -3.82 8.10
C PHE A 175 17.75 -2.71 8.69
N LEU A 176 17.17 -1.84 9.51
CA LEU A 176 17.93 -0.82 10.24
C LEU A 176 18.94 -1.46 11.22
N GLU A 177 18.52 -2.48 11.97
CA GLU A 177 19.40 -3.23 12.88
C GLU A 177 20.48 -4.01 12.11
N CYS A 178 20.16 -4.46 10.89
CA CYS A 178 21.08 -5.19 10.04
C CYS A 178 21.95 -4.32 9.13
N ARG A 179 21.90 -2.98 9.21
CA ARG A 179 22.58 -2.05 8.29
C ARG A 179 24.10 -2.25 8.13
N LYS A 180 24.75 -2.86 9.13
CA LYS A 180 26.20 -3.18 9.11
C LYS A 180 26.53 -4.44 8.32
N TYR A 181 25.55 -5.27 8.01
CA TYR A 181 25.72 -6.63 7.46
C TYR A 181 25.16 -6.80 6.06
N ILE A 182 24.49 -5.78 5.52
CA ILE A 182 23.93 -5.77 4.17
C ILE A 182 24.08 -4.37 3.57
N SER A 183 24.38 -4.29 2.28
CA SER A 183 24.54 -2.99 1.60
C SER A 183 23.20 -2.27 1.45
N SER A 184 23.21 -0.93 1.45
CA SER A 184 22.00 -0.12 1.23
C SER A 184 21.35 -0.42 -0.13
N ALA A 185 22.15 -0.74 -1.15
CA ALA A 185 21.68 -1.11 -2.47
C ALA A 185 20.93 -2.45 -2.45
N ASP A 186 21.45 -3.45 -1.75
CA ASP A 186 20.78 -4.76 -1.63
C ASP A 186 19.48 -4.67 -0.81
N VAL A 187 19.48 -3.88 0.27
CA VAL A 187 18.27 -3.58 1.05
C VAL A 187 17.22 -2.90 0.17
N THR A 188 17.62 -1.89 -0.59
CA THR A 188 16.71 -1.15 -1.47
C THR A 188 16.13 -2.05 -2.55
N ARG A 189 16.97 -2.85 -3.21
CA ARG A 189 16.51 -3.84 -4.20
C ARG A 189 15.53 -4.85 -3.59
N PHE A 190 15.85 -5.39 -2.42
CA PHE A 190 14.95 -6.32 -1.74
C PHE A 190 13.62 -5.68 -1.37
N LEU A 191 13.64 -4.49 -0.76
CA LEU A 191 12.43 -3.81 -0.30
C LEU A 191 11.54 -3.36 -1.46
N ASP A 192 12.11 -2.87 -2.56
CA ASP A 192 11.31 -2.51 -3.74
C ASP A 192 10.51 -3.69 -4.27
N THR A 193 11.15 -4.86 -4.45
CA THR A 193 10.46 -6.08 -4.88
C THR A 193 9.50 -6.58 -3.79
N HIS A 194 9.94 -6.62 -2.53
CA HIS A 194 9.14 -7.18 -1.44
C HIS A 194 7.86 -6.37 -1.18
N LEU A 195 7.96 -5.04 -1.15
CA LEU A 195 6.84 -4.15 -0.89
C LEU A 195 5.88 -4.09 -2.08
N ARG A 196 6.37 -4.10 -3.33
CA ARG A 196 5.52 -4.16 -4.53
C ARG A 196 4.68 -5.44 -4.57
N ALA A 197 5.28 -6.60 -4.32
CA ALA A 197 4.55 -7.85 -4.19
C ALA A 197 3.52 -7.83 -3.06
N ARG A 198 3.86 -7.22 -1.91
CA ARG A 198 2.93 -7.07 -0.78
C ARG A 198 1.74 -6.19 -1.15
N ILE A 199 1.95 -5.06 -1.82
CA ILE A 199 0.87 -4.18 -2.32
C ILE A 199 -0.13 -5.00 -3.14
N GLY A 200 0.35 -5.78 -4.11
CA GLY A 200 -0.52 -6.60 -4.94
C GLY A 200 -1.24 -7.72 -4.19
N THR A 201 -0.53 -8.40 -3.27
CA THR A 201 -1.12 -9.49 -2.47
C THR A 201 -2.24 -8.96 -1.57
N ARG A 202 -2.00 -7.80 -0.93
CA ARG A 202 -2.99 -7.11 -0.11
C ARG A 202 -4.19 -6.63 -0.93
N LEU A 203 -3.95 -6.04 -2.10
CA LEU A 203 -4.99 -5.56 -3.01
C LEU A 203 -5.94 -6.70 -3.43
N ILE A 204 -5.41 -7.86 -3.79
CA ILE A 204 -6.23 -9.03 -4.20
C ILE A 204 -7.10 -9.49 -3.03
N ALA A 205 -6.53 -9.61 -1.82
CA ALA A 205 -7.27 -10.04 -0.64
C ALA A 205 -8.36 -9.02 -0.25
N GLU A 206 -8.03 -7.73 -0.20
CA GLU A 206 -8.98 -6.66 0.12
C GLU A 206 -10.09 -6.55 -0.93
N GLN A 207 -9.79 -6.79 -2.22
CA GLN A 207 -10.81 -6.80 -3.27
C GLN A 207 -11.87 -7.87 -3.02
N HIS A 208 -11.46 -9.12 -2.76
CA HIS A 208 -12.41 -10.19 -2.49
C HIS A 208 -13.22 -9.91 -1.22
N LEU A 209 -12.57 -9.44 -0.14
CA LEU A 209 -13.25 -9.06 1.10
C LEU A 209 -14.30 -7.95 0.87
N ALA A 210 -13.96 -6.91 0.12
CA ALA A 210 -14.88 -5.83 -0.16
C ALA A 210 -16.09 -6.30 -0.99
N LEU A 211 -15.86 -7.16 -1.99
CA LEU A 211 -16.93 -7.77 -2.78
C LEU A 211 -17.82 -8.70 -1.95
N HIS A 212 -17.22 -9.50 -1.07
CA HIS A 212 -17.90 -10.39 -0.14
C HIS A 212 -18.85 -9.61 0.77
N LEU A 213 -18.34 -8.60 1.48
CA LEU A 213 -19.12 -7.77 2.41
C LEU A 213 -20.27 -7.06 1.69
N ALA A 214 -20.00 -6.45 0.53
CA ALA A 214 -21.02 -5.77 -0.26
C ALA A 214 -22.08 -6.72 -0.85
N SER A 215 -21.84 -8.04 -0.86
CA SER A 215 -22.75 -9.06 -1.37
C SER A 215 -23.49 -9.82 -0.26
N GLN A 216 -23.16 -9.60 1.01
CA GLN A 216 -23.90 -10.22 2.12
C GLN A 216 -25.30 -9.61 2.26
N PRO A 217 -26.35 -10.43 2.45
CA PRO A 217 -27.68 -9.92 2.73
C PRO A 217 -27.67 -9.13 4.04
N VAL A 218 -28.22 -7.91 4.02
CA VAL A 218 -28.38 -7.07 5.21
C VAL A 218 -29.22 -7.86 6.22
N SER A 219 -28.57 -8.37 7.27
CA SER A 219 -29.25 -9.04 8.36
C SER A 219 -29.98 -7.96 9.18
N ASP A 220 -31.31 -7.93 9.08
CA ASP A 220 -32.21 -7.15 9.92
C ASP A 220 -32.06 -7.56 11.39
N VAL A 221 -31.08 -7.01 12.12
CA VAL A 221 -31.10 -7.03 13.59
C VAL A 221 -30.53 -5.72 14.17
N SER A 222 -31.46 -4.87 14.60
CA SER A 222 -31.39 -3.86 15.68
C SER A 222 -30.70 -2.49 15.44
N SER A 223 -31.55 -1.45 15.47
CA SER A 223 -31.30 0.00 15.61
C SER A 223 -31.05 0.84 14.35
N ARG A 224 -32.01 0.82 13.40
CA ARG A 224 -32.21 1.98 12.51
C ARG A 224 -32.85 3.10 13.32
N THR A 225 -32.04 4.09 13.71
CA THR A 225 -32.56 5.42 14.02
C THR A 225 -33.03 5.99 12.70
N GLU A 226 -34.32 6.25 12.59
CA GLU A 226 -34.93 6.95 11.47
C GLU A 226 -34.25 8.33 11.32
N GLN A 227 -33.37 8.45 10.32
CA GLN A 227 -33.13 9.66 9.53
C GLN A 227 -32.09 9.35 8.45
N SER A 228 -32.39 9.80 7.23
CA SER A 228 -31.66 9.64 5.96
C SER A 228 -31.86 8.30 5.22
N SER A 229 -33.09 8.04 4.80
CA SER A 229 -33.31 7.34 3.52
C SER A 229 -33.94 8.38 2.58
N GLU A 230 -33.12 8.93 1.67
CA GLU A 230 -33.51 9.56 0.40
C GLU A 230 -32.20 10.05 -0.27
N ASN A 231 -31.87 9.50 -1.43
CA ASN A 231 -30.65 9.69 -2.26
C ASN A 231 -29.42 8.80 -2.01
N THR A 232 -29.57 7.47 -2.12
CA THR A 232 -28.38 6.64 -2.38
C THR A 232 -28.57 5.91 -3.70
N GLY A 233 -28.09 6.53 -4.79
CA GLY A 233 -27.83 5.81 -6.03
C GLY A 233 -26.85 4.65 -5.81
N PRO A 234 -26.60 3.80 -6.82
CA PRO A 234 -25.61 2.73 -6.72
C PRO A 234 -24.27 3.31 -6.28
N SER A 235 -23.61 2.65 -5.32
CA SER A 235 -22.27 3.04 -4.89
C SER A 235 -21.31 3.07 -6.08
N ASN A 236 -20.47 4.10 -6.17
CA ASN A 236 -19.42 4.20 -7.18
C ASN A 236 -18.29 3.17 -6.96
N TYR A 237 -18.41 2.29 -5.96
CA TYR A 237 -17.38 1.32 -5.59
C TYR A 237 -17.60 -0.06 -6.19
N ILE A 238 -16.52 -0.63 -6.73
CA ILE A 238 -16.41 -2.04 -7.12
C ILE A 238 -15.30 -2.67 -6.30
N GLY A 239 -15.67 -3.25 -5.16
CA GLY A 239 -14.72 -3.69 -4.14
C GLY A 239 -13.94 -2.49 -3.60
N VAL A 240 -12.61 -2.49 -3.76
CA VAL A 240 -11.71 -1.42 -3.29
C VAL A 240 -11.54 -0.27 -4.29
N ILE A 241 -12.08 -0.41 -5.51
CA ILE A 241 -11.94 0.58 -6.58
C ILE A 241 -13.11 1.57 -6.50
N ASP A 242 -12.82 2.86 -6.46
CA ASP A 242 -13.78 3.92 -6.71
C ASP A 242 -13.75 4.26 -8.21
N THR A 243 -14.89 4.07 -8.88
CA THR A 243 -15.04 4.29 -10.33
C THR A 243 -15.06 5.76 -10.73
N ALA A 244 -15.27 6.68 -9.79
CA ALA A 244 -15.32 8.11 -10.02
C ALA A 244 -14.54 8.88 -8.94
N LEU A 245 -13.33 8.41 -8.63
CA LEU A 245 -12.46 9.03 -7.63
C LEU A 245 -12.13 10.46 -8.03
N GLN A 246 -12.37 11.40 -7.12
CA GLN A 246 -12.00 12.81 -7.26
C GLN A 246 -10.71 13.10 -6.47
N PRO A 247 -9.55 13.31 -7.12
CA PRO A 247 -8.28 13.51 -6.42
C PRO A 247 -8.28 14.73 -5.50
N ALA A 248 -8.98 15.81 -5.87
CA ALA A 248 -9.07 17.02 -5.07
C ALA A 248 -9.63 16.75 -3.66
N ARG A 249 -10.59 15.83 -3.55
CA ARG A 249 -11.18 15.43 -2.26
C ARG A 249 -10.15 14.71 -1.39
N ILE A 250 -9.35 13.81 -1.98
CA ILE A 250 -8.28 13.10 -1.27
C ILE A 250 -7.21 14.09 -0.80
N VAL A 251 -6.80 15.02 -1.67
CA VAL A 251 -5.84 16.08 -1.31
C VAL A 251 -6.33 16.89 -0.11
N LYS A 252 -7.63 17.24 -0.05
CA LYS A 252 -8.20 17.95 1.11
C LYS A 252 -8.19 17.13 2.40
N VAL A 253 -8.54 15.85 2.33
CA VAL A 253 -8.46 14.96 3.51
C VAL A 253 -7.02 14.85 4.01
N CYS A 254 -6.05 14.70 3.09
CA CYS A 254 -4.64 14.63 3.44
C CYS A 254 -4.10 15.98 3.96
N GLU A 255 -4.52 17.11 3.40
CA GLU A 255 -4.20 18.46 3.90
C GLU A 255 -4.67 18.62 5.35
N ASP A 256 -5.88 18.18 5.66
CA ASP A 256 -6.42 18.27 7.02
C ASP A 256 -5.59 17.45 8.00
N PHE A 257 -5.35 16.18 7.66
CA PHE A 257 -4.57 15.27 8.50
C PHE A 257 -3.12 15.72 8.70
N VAL A 258 -2.41 16.06 7.61
CA VAL A 258 -1.01 16.51 7.70
C VAL A 258 -0.91 17.88 8.37
N GLY A 259 -1.90 18.75 8.14
CA GLY A 259 -2.01 20.04 8.80
C GLY A 259 -2.13 19.94 10.32
N GLU A 260 -2.95 19.01 10.82
CA GLU A 260 -3.07 18.70 12.26
C GLU A 260 -1.74 18.21 12.84
N ILE A 261 -1.03 17.31 12.14
CA ILE A 261 0.30 16.84 12.57
C ILE A 261 1.30 18.01 12.67
N CYS A 262 1.27 18.93 11.70
CA CYS A 262 2.15 20.11 11.69
C CYS A 262 1.81 21.08 12.82
N GLU A 263 0.52 21.33 13.05
CA GLU A 263 0.05 22.20 14.13
C GLU A 263 0.45 21.66 15.51
N LEU A 264 0.31 20.34 15.72
CA LEU A 264 0.71 19.69 16.96
C LEU A 264 2.24 19.70 17.17
N LYS A 265 3.03 19.50 16.12
CA LYS A 265 4.49 19.36 16.23
C LYS A 265 5.25 20.68 16.18
N TYR A 266 4.82 21.62 15.33
CA TYR A 266 5.52 22.88 15.07
C TYR A 266 4.71 24.12 15.48
N GLY A 267 3.45 23.97 15.91
CA GLY A 267 2.57 25.10 16.22
C GLY A 267 2.06 25.85 14.99
N VAL A 268 2.31 25.33 13.79
CA VAL A 268 2.02 26.00 12.52
C VAL A 268 1.35 25.03 11.54
N ARG A 269 0.33 25.52 10.85
CA ARG A 269 -0.37 24.79 9.78
C ARG A 269 -0.18 25.50 8.43
N PRO A 270 0.68 24.97 7.54
CA PRO A 270 0.84 25.48 6.18
C PRO A 270 -0.49 25.50 5.42
N ARG A 271 -0.64 26.46 4.51
CA ARG A 271 -1.81 26.58 3.63
C ARG A 271 -1.60 25.78 2.35
N LEU A 272 -2.64 25.16 1.83
CA LEU A 272 -2.61 24.48 0.53
C LEU A 272 -3.70 25.02 -0.42
N LYS A 273 -3.30 25.31 -1.66
CA LYS A 273 -4.21 25.75 -2.73
C LYS A 273 -4.29 24.68 -3.81
N ILE A 274 -5.52 24.30 -4.19
CA ILE A 274 -5.76 23.36 -5.29
C ILE A 274 -6.14 24.18 -6.54
N GLY A 275 -5.44 23.95 -7.65
CA GLY A 275 -5.73 24.53 -8.96
C GLY A 275 -5.80 23.47 -10.07
N GLY A 276 -5.93 23.92 -11.32
CA GLY A 276 -6.12 23.04 -12.47
C GLY A 276 -7.57 22.57 -12.59
N GLN A 277 -7.78 21.26 -12.67
CA GLN A 277 -9.08 20.60 -12.85
C GLN A 277 -9.49 19.85 -11.56
N PRO A 278 -9.99 20.54 -10.52
CA PRO A 278 -10.36 19.90 -9.26
C PRO A 278 -11.54 18.92 -9.39
N ASP A 279 -12.37 19.10 -10.40
CA ASP A 279 -13.56 18.27 -10.66
C ASP A 279 -13.25 17.04 -11.51
N ALA A 280 -11.98 16.84 -11.91
CA ALA A 280 -11.57 15.65 -12.65
C ALA A 280 -11.81 14.39 -11.82
N THR A 281 -12.37 13.36 -12.46
CA THR A 281 -12.59 12.05 -11.87
C THR A 281 -11.97 10.96 -12.72
N PHE A 282 -11.49 9.91 -12.08
CA PHE A 282 -10.97 8.73 -12.75
C PHE A 282 -11.20 7.51 -11.85
N ALA A 283 -11.23 6.31 -12.43
CA ALA A 283 -11.36 5.10 -11.64
C ALA A 283 -9.99 4.76 -11.01
N HIS A 284 -9.90 4.59 -9.69
CA HIS A 284 -8.66 4.17 -9.00
C HIS A 284 -8.91 3.65 -7.58
N VAL A 285 -7.86 3.16 -6.90
CA VAL A 285 -7.93 2.68 -5.51
C VAL A 285 -7.68 3.86 -4.54
N PRO A 286 -8.70 4.37 -3.81
CA PRO A 286 -8.55 5.58 -3.01
C PRO A 286 -7.46 5.52 -1.95
N VAL A 287 -7.37 4.41 -1.23
CA VAL A 287 -6.40 4.21 -0.14
C VAL A 287 -4.95 4.36 -0.63
N HIS A 288 -4.66 3.98 -1.88
CA HIS A 288 -3.33 4.10 -2.45
C HIS A 288 -2.99 5.56 -2.79
N VAL A 289 -3.95 6.30 -3.36
CA VAL A 289 -3.79 7.74 -3.61
C VAL A 289 -3.62 8.50 -2.30
N GLU A 290 -4.44 8.19 -1.30
CA GLU A 290 -4.37 8.78 0.04
C GLU A 290 -3.01 8.56 0.69
N TYR A 291 -2.45 7.34 0.60
CA TYR A 291 -1.11 7.05 1.10
C TYR A 291 -0.04 7.92 0.42
N ILE A 292 -0.01 7.92 -0.93
CA ILE A 292 0.97 8.69 -1.69
C ILE A 292 0.87 10.17 -1.35
N ILE A 293 -0.34 10.75 -1.43
CA ILE A 293 -0.54 12.17 -1.18
C ILE A 293 -0.20 12.54 0.26
N THR A 294 -0.54 11.72 1.24
CA THR A 294 -0.15 11.95 2.65
C THR A 294 1.37 12.02 2.80
N GLU A 295 2.12 11.08 2.23
CA GLU A 295 3.59 11.08 2.31
C GLU A 295 4.21 12.29 1.59
N LEU A 296 3.72 12.63 0.40
CA LEU A 296 4.19 13.79 -0.36
C LEU A 296 3.89 15.11 0.36
N LEU A 297 2.68 15.26 0.92
CA LEU A 297 2.30 16.44 1.67
C LEU A 297 3.08 16.57 2.99
N LYS A 298 3.35 15.48 3.71
CA LYS A 298 4.25 15.54 4.89
C LYS A 298 5.61 16.12 4.52
N ASN A 299 6.19 15.70 3.40
CA ASN A 299 7.48 16.21 2.94
C ASN A 299 7.40 17.71 2.58
N ALA A 300 6.40 18.10 1.79
CA ALA A 300 6.21 19.50 1.38
C ALA A 300 5.95 20.42 2.58
N PHE A 301 5.04 20.02 3.49
CA PHE A 301 4.71 20.79 4.69
C PHE A 301 5.93 20.95 5.59
N ARG A 302 6.66 19.86 5.83
CA ARG A 302 7.90 19.88 6.61
C ARG A 302 8.93 20.83 6.00
N ALA A 303 9.20 20.73 4.70
CA ALA A 303 10.20 21.56 4.03
C ALA A 303 9.85 23.06 4.11
N VAL A 304 8.57 23.40 3.92
CA VAL A 304 8.08 24.78 4.04
C VAL A 304 8.24 25.32 5.45
N ILE A 305 7.90 24.54 6.48
CA ILE A 305 8.05 24.95 7.89
C ILE A 305 9.53 25.09 8.26
N GLU A 306 10.37 24.10 7.92
CA GLU A 306 11.79 24.10 8.27
C GLU A 306 12.58 25.21 7.55
N SER A 307 12.09 25.68 6.39
CA SER A 307 12.67 26.83 5.68
C SER A 307 12.16 28.20 6.14
N GLY A 308 11.18 28.26 7.05
CA GLY A 308 10.56 29.52 7.52
C GLY A 308 9.65 30.20 6.48
N ASN A 309 9.19 29.43 5.48
CA ASN A 309 8.32 29.93 4.40
C ASN A 309 6.85 29.53 4.61
N GLU A 310 6.40 29.28 5.85
CA GLU A 310 5.04 28.80 6.17
C GLU A 310 3.89 29.70 5.70
N ARG A 311 4.19 30.95 5.35
CA ARG A 311 3.22 31.91 4.78
C ARG A 311 2.92 31.64 3.31
N GLU A 312 3.87 31.04 2.61
CA GLU A 312 3.72 30.68 1.21
C GLU A 312 2.89 29.39 1.09
N PRO A 313 1.81 29.40 0.30
CA PRO A 313 0.97 28.23 0.16
C PRO A 313 1.68 27.14 -0.65
N ILE A 314 1.47 25.89 -0.27
CA ILE A 314 1.77 24.74 -1.11
C ILE A 314 0.73 24.70 -2.23
N GLU A 315 1.19 24.58 -3.47
CA GLU A 315 0.34 24.60 -4.66
C GLU A 315 0.16 23.18 -5.19
N VAL A 316 -1.07 22.69 -5.18
CA VAL A 316 -1.45 21.43 -5.82
C VAL A 316 -2.16 21.72 -7.13
N THR A 317 -1.64 21.22 -8.25
CA THR A 317 -2.27 21.35 -9.57
C THR A 317 -2.70 19.98 -10.06
N ILE A 318 -3.99 19.80 -10.32
CA ILE A 318 -4.56 18.56 -10.86
C ILE A 318 -4.82 18.76 -12.36
N ALA A 319 -4.36 17.84 -13.19
CA ALA A 319 -4.62 17.84 -14.62
C ALA A 319 -4.98 16.42 -15.07
N ALA A 320 -6.12 16.27 -15.76
CA ALA A 320 -6.43 15.07 -16.50
C ALA A 320 -5.76 15.14 -17.87
N ALA A 321 -5.08 14.08 -18.29
CA ALA A 321 -4.65 13.98 -19.66
C ALA A 321 -5.89 13.92 -20.59
N PRO A 322 -5.85 14.60 -21.74
CA PRO A 322 -6.89 14.42 -22.75
C PRO A 322 -6.90 12.96 -23.20
N ASP A 323 -8.09 12.39 -23.44
CA ASP A 323 -8.27 11.07 -24.06
C ASP A 323 -7.64 11.12 -25.47
N VAL A 324 -6.33 10.89 -25.61
CA VAL A 324 -5.66 10.82 -26.92
C VAL A 324 -5.69 9.36 -27.39
N PRO A 325 -6.39 9.03 -28.49
CA PRO A 325 -6.36 7.69 -29.05
C PRO A 325 -4.91 7.33 -29.43
N ILE A 326 -4.37 6.28 -28.83
CA ILE A 326 -3.04 5.77 -29.19
C ILE A 326 -3.16 5.13 -30.57
N TYR A 327 -2.79 5.87 -31.62
CA TYR A 327 -2.49 5.26 -32.91
C TYR A 327 -1.22 4.43 -32.74
N ARG A 328 -1.36 3.11 -32.79
CA ARG A 328 -0.22 2.19 -32.93
C ARG A 328 0.41 2.44 -34.30
N THR A 329 1.44 3.28 -34.36
CA THR A 329 2.38 3.24 -35.48
C THR A 329 3.12 1.92 -35.37
N HIS A 330 2.77 0.98 -36.25
CA HIS A 330 3.58 -0.20 -36.50
C HIS A 330 4.95 0.26 -37.01
N ASP A 331 5.98 0.20 -36.15
CA ASP A 331 7.38 0.30 -36.58
C ASP A 331 7.76 -0.98 -37.32
N ALA A 332 7.46 -0.98 -38.61
CA ALA A 332 8.26 -1.68 -39.59
C ALA A 332 9.13 -0.62 -40.26
N LEU A 333 10.42 -0.56 -39.93
CA LEU A 333 11.50 -0.22 -40.87
C LEU A 333 12.86 -0.54 -40.22
N GLY A 334 13.66 -1.29 -40.95
CA GLY A 334 14.85 -1.97 -40.46
C GLY A 334 16.10 -1.11 -40.36
N ARG A 335 17.08 -1.73 -39.71
CA ARG A 335 18.50 -1.36 -39.61
C ARG A 335 19.07 -0.82 -40.92
N THR A 336 19.77 0.31 -40.84
CA THR A 336 21.09 0.50 -41.50
C THR A 336 21.97 1.46 -40.69
N SER A 337 23.25 1.12 -40.63
CA SER A 337 24.34 1.70 -39.87
C SER A 337 25.07 2.88 -40.55
N ASN A 338 25.78 3.66 -39.72
CA ASN A 338 27.00 4.48 -39.97
C ASN A 338 26.88 5.99 -40.33
N ALA A 339 27.31 6.85 -39.39
CA ALA A 339 28.30 7.95 -39.50
C ALA A 339 27.99 9.17 -38.58
N PRO A 340 28.99 9.96 -38.15
CA PRO A 340 29.01 10.58 -36.82
C PRO A 340 28.82 12.10 -36.76
N GLY A 341 28.31 12.57 -35.61
CA GLY A 341 28.64 13.86 -34.98
C GLY A 341 27.91 15.11 -35.47
N ILE A 342 26.92 15.56 -34.68
CA ILE A 342 26.63 16.97 -34.31
C ILE A 342 25.85 16.90 -32.99
N TYR A 343 26.37 17.51 -31.93
CA TYR A 343 25.64 17.73 -30.66
C TYR A 343 24.83 19.03 -30.79
N PRO A 344 23.53 18.99 -30.47
CA PRO A 344 22.90 20.09 -29.75
C PRO A 344 22.45 19.60 -28.37
N ASP A 345 22.98 20.30 -27.38
CA ASP A 345 22.52 20.36 -26.00
C ASP A 345 21.01 20.72 -25.95
N ALA A 346 20.30 20.19 -24.94
CA ALA A 346 18.84 20.27 -24.72
C ALA A 346 17.95 19.25 -25.46
N ASP A 347 18.12 17.95 -25.15
CA ASP A 347 17.01 17.00 -25.14
C ASP A 347 17.34 15.85 -24.17
N VAL A 348 17.03 16.03 -22.88
CA VAL A 348 17.06 14.91 -21.92
C VAL A 348 15.78 14.10 -22.16
N GLY A 349 15.88 13.21 -23.14
CA GLY A 349 14.85 12.27 -23.51
C GLY A 349 14.36 11.48 -22.30
N PHE A 350 13.03 11.38 -22.20
CA PHE A 350 12.33 10.53 -21.26
C PHE A 350 12.60 9.05 -21.59
N GLU A 351 13.67 8.48 -21.03
CA GLU A 351 13.78 7.03 -20.93
C GLU A 351 12.92 6.56 -19.75
N MET A 352 11.74 6.05 -20.09
CA MET A 352 11.01 5.14 -19.23
C MET A 352 11.89 3.89 -19.08
N ASP A 353 12.55 3.77 -17.93
CA ASP A 353 13.37 2.61 -17.59
C ASP A 353 12.42 1.42 -17.34
N THR A 354 11.82 0.90 -18.40
CA THR A 354 11.03 -0.32 -18.35
C THR A 354 12.00 -1.45 -18.07
N VAL A 355 12.04 -1.91 -16.82
CA VAL A 355 12.66 -3.17 -16.43
C VAL A 355 11.88 -4.31 -17.10
N ALA A 356 12.08 -4.47 -18.40
CA ALA A 356 11.55 -5.54 -19.21
C ALA A 356 12.56 -6.70 -19.18
N GLY A 357 12.21 -7.79 -18.49
CA GLY A 357 12.93 -9.06 -18.62
C GLY A 357 13.33 -9.78 -17.34
N THR A 358 13.09 -9.23 -16.15
CA THR A 358 13.32 -9.98 -14.90
C THR A 358 12.03 -10.70 -14.45
N ALA A 359 12.15 -11.76 -13.65
CA ALA A 359 11.00 -12.44 -13.02
C ALA A 359 10.10 -11.50 -12.20
N ASP A 360 10.59 -10.29 -11.89
CA ASP A 360 9.93 -9.21 -11.17
C ASP A 360 9.00 -8.36 -12.05
N ALA A 361 9.09 -8.46 -13.39
CA ALA A 361 8.18 -7.78 -14.33
C ALA A 361 6.73 -8.30 -14.29
N ASN A 362 6.45 -9.33 -13.50
CA ASN A 362 5.10 -9.87 -13.25
C ASN A 362 4.47 -9.35 -11.95
N GLU A 363 5.15 -8.46 -11.20
CA GLU A 363 4.61 -7.92 -9.95
C GLU A 363 3.75 -6.66 -10.14
N SER A 364 4.03 -5.83 -11.15
CA SER A 364 3.20 -4.69 -11.52
C SER A 364 1.95 -5.11 -12.31
N ILE A 365 0.87 -4.33 -12.22
CA ILE A 365 -0.32 -4.57 -13.03
C ILE A 365 0.02 -4.32 -14.50
N LYS A 366 -0.22 -5.31 -15.36
CA LYS A 366 -0.09 -5.14 -16.81
C LYS A 366 -1.38 -4.53 -17.35
N PHE A 367 -1.27 -3.38 -17.99
CA PHE A 367 -2.36 -2.77 -18.75
C PHE A 367 -2.53 -3.56 -20.04
N SER A 368 -3.56 -4.42 -20.13
CA SER A 368 -3.95 -5.06 -21.39
C SER A 368 -4.54 -4.05 -22.38
N THR A 369 -5.02 -2.91 -21.87
CA THR A 369 -5.40 -1.71 -22.62
C THR A 369 -4.98 -0.48 -21.79
N PRO A 370 -4.19 0.46 -22.35
CA PRO A 370 -3.94 1.72 -21.66
C PRO A 370 -5.30 2.41 -21.49
N SER A 371 -5.67 2.66 -20.24
CA SER A 371 -6.78 3.57 -19.93
C SER A 371 -6.47 4.90 -20.59
N SER A 372 -7.43 5.45 -21.35
CA SER A 372 -7.28 6.77 -21.97
C SER A 372 -7.27 7.91 -20.93
N GLN A 373 -7.60 7.61 -19.68
CA GLN A 373 -7.65 8.55 -18.58
C GLN A 373 -6.41 8.39 -17.69
N SER A 374 -5.54 9.39 -17.69
CA SER A 374 -4.47 9.55 -16.70
C SER A 374 -4.65 10.88 -15.97
N ILE A 375 -4.28 10.91 -14.70
CA ILE A 375 -4.30 12.11 -13.86
C ILE A 375 -2.86 12.41 -13.46
N THR A 376 -2.45 13.66 -13.67
CA THR A 376 -1.21 14.21 -13.13
C THR A 376 -1.52 15.19 -12.00
N ILE A 377 -0.89 14.97 -10.85
CA ILE A 377 -0.97 15.83 -9.67
C ILE A 377 0.42 16.41 -9.43
N ARG A 378 0.57 17.72 -9.61
CA ARG A 378 1.78 18.44 -9.22
C ARG A 378 1.62 19.00 -7.81
N ILE A 379 2.55 18.70 -6.91
CA ILE A 379 2.66 19.31 -5.58
C ILE A 379 3.91 20.18 -5.60
N ARG A 380 3.74 21.49 -5.47
CA ARG A 380 4.81 22.48 -5.46
C ARG A 380 4.92 23.13 -4.09
N ASP A 381 6.12 23.14 -3.54
CA ASP A 381 6.45 23.82 -2.28
C ASP A 381 7.46 24.95 -2.50
N ARG A 382 7.60 25.80 -1.47
CA ARG A 382 8.68 26.79 -1.34
C ARG A 382 9.61 26.45 -0.17
N GLY A 383 9.90 25.17 0.00
CA GLY A 383 10.65 24.61 1.12
C GLY A 383 12.17 24.70 0.99
N GLY A 384 12.71 25.53 0.08
CA GLY A 384 14.15 25.65 -0.16
C GLY A 384 14.76 24.57 -1.07
N GLY A 385 13.98 23.58 -1.49
CA GLY A 385 14.44 22.54 -2.42
C GLY A 385 15.29 21.44 -1.78
N ILE A 386 15.78 20.53 -2.61
CA ILE A 386 16.67 19.42 -2.25
C ILE A 386 18.07 19.67 -2.85
N PRO A 387 19.17 19.57 -2.07
CA PRO A 387 20.54 19.71 -2.58
C PRO A 387 20.89 18.65 -3.64
N ARG A 388 21.78 18.99 -4.59
CA ARG A 388 22.15 18.10 -5.70
C ARG A 388 22.82 16.81 -5.23
N GLU A 389 23.60 16.90 -4.17
CA GLU A 389 24.29 15.79 -3.51
C GLU A 389 23.32 14.83 -2.78
N VAL A 390 22.12 15.30 -2.42
CA VAL A 390 21.10 14.49 -1.75
C VAL A 390 20.18 13.80 -2.76
N LEU A 391 19.91 14.42 -3.91
CA LEU A 391 18.97 13.92 -4.92
C LEU A 391 19.14 12.43 -5.31
N PRO A 392 20.34 11.87 -5.49
CA PRO A 392 20.49 10.45 -5.81
C PRO A 392 19.98 9.50 -4.69
N ASN A 393 19.95 9.97 -3.45
CA ASN A 393 19.67 9.15 -2.28
C ASN A 393 18.19 9.17 -1.86
N ILE A 394 17.37 10.10 -2.35
CA ILE A 394 15.97 10.29 -1.91
C ILE A 394 15.06 9.08 -2.17
N TRP A 395 15.47 8.20 -3.10
CA TRP A 395 14.78 6.96 -3.44
C TRP A 395 15.32 5.74 -2.70
N SER A 396 16.38 5.89 -1.90
CA SER A 396 16.92 4.79 -1.10
C SER A 396 16.07 4.61 0.15
N TYR A 397 15.70 3.37 0.46
CA TYR A 397 15.01 3.11 1.74
C TYR A 397 15.95 3.40 2.90
N SER A 398 15.37 3.83 4.03
CA SER A 398 16.11 4.24 5.23
C SER A 398 16.92 5.54 5.07
N PHE A 399 16.88 6.20 3.91
CA PHE A 399 17.46 7.53 3.73
C PHE A 399 16.50 8.60 4.25
N THR A 400 16.99 9.48 5.12
CA THR A 400 16.24 10.62 5.63
C THR A 400 17.18 11.79 5.93
N THR A 401 16.72 13.01 5.63
CA THR A 401 17.42 14.26 5.98
C THR A 401 17.03 14.78 7.37
N PHE A 402 16.20 14.04 8.11
CA PHE A 402 15.90 14.37 9.50
C PHE A 402 17.12 14.07 10.36
N SER A 403 17.70 15.12 10.97
CA SER A 403 19.00 15.06 11.64
C SER A 403 19.10 13.98 12.71
N ASP A 404 20.15 13.18 12.59
CA ASP A 404 20.67 12.22 13.58
C ASP A 404 21.00 12.88 14.95
N SER A 405 21.11 14.21 15.05
CA SER A 405 21.52 14.90 16.28
C SER A 405 20.53 14.78 17.44
N ASN A 406 19.24 14.55 17.17
CA ASN A 406 18.26 14.21 18.22
C ASN A 406 18.04 12.70 18.37
N LEU A 407 18.70 11.88 17.54
CA LEU A 407 18.52 10.42 17.47
C LEU A 407 19.74 9.65 18.01
N LEU A 408 20.92 10.26 18.06
CA LEU A 408 22.17 9.64 18.51
C LEU A 408 22.46 9.82 20.02
N ASP A 409 21.83 10.80 20.68
CA ASP A 409 21.99 11.01 22.14
C ASP A 409 21.05 10.15 22.99
N SER A 410 20.26 9.27 22.36
CA SER A 410 19.51 8.24 23.05
C SER A 410 19.42 7.01 22.19
N ASP A 411 20.04 5.92 22.63
CA ASP A 411 19.92 4.55 22.10
C ASP A 411 18.45 4.08 21.99
N ASN A 412 17.51 4.84 22.57
CA ASN A 412 16.05 4.65 22.54
C ASN A 412 15.27 5.52 21.53
N GLY A 413 15.86 6.54 20.88
CA GLY A 413 15.12 7.51 20.05
C GLY A 413 14.54 6.92 18.75
N ASN A 414 15.32 6.07 18.06
CA ASN A 414 14.83 5.32 16.89
C ASN A 414 13.75 4.29 17.26
N LEU A 415 13.82 3.77 18.48
CA LEU A 415 12.85 2.82 19.01
C LEU A 415 11.53 3.52 19.33
N ASP A 416 11.56 4.78 19.78
CA ASP A 416 10.40 5.58 20.16
C ASP A 416 9.57 6.08 18.96
N ALA A 417 10.23 6.54 17.88
CA ALA A 417 9.55 6.86 16.62
C ALA A 417 8.84 5.64 16.02
N LEU A 418 9.46 4.46 16.13
CA LEU A 418 8.94 3.21 15.57
C LEU A 418 7.94 2.51 16.54
N ASN A 419 8.04 2.73 17.85
CA ASN A 419 7.04 2.35 18.84
C ASN A 419 5.78 3.23 18.70
N THR A 420 5.93 4.51 18.39
CA THR A 420 4.81 5.40 18.06
C THR A 420 4.08 4.92 16.80
N MET A 421 4.80 4.39 15.80
CA MET A 421 4.19 3.73 14.62
C MET A 421 3.50 2.40 14.97
N SER A 422 4.00 1.66 15.97
CA SER A 422 3.55 0.30 16.31
C SER A 422 2.45 0.26 17.37
N ALA A 423 2.35 1.26 18.24
CA ALA A 423 1.43 1.30 19.38
C ALA A 423 0.04 1.84 19.01
N SER A 424 -0.11 2.48 17.86
CA SER A 424 -1.37 3.09 17.43
C SER A 424 -1.55 2.85 15.94
N GLY A 425 -2.36 1.86 15.54
CA GLY A 425 -2.64 1.53 14.15
C GLY A 425 -3.08 2.74 13.31
N GLY A 426 -2.09 3.47 12.77
CA GLY A 426 -2.25 4.63 11.90
C GLY A 426 -2.44 6.01 12.56
N GLN A 427 -2.31 6.19 13.89
CA GLN A 427 -2.83 7.42 14.53
C GLN A 427 -1.83 8.43 15.13
N LEU A 428 -0.52 8.16 15.12
CA LEU A 428 0.50 9.14 15.53
C LEU A 428 1.70 9.11 14.57
N SER A 429 1.49 9.45 13.30
CA SER A 429 2.59 9.58 12.32
C SER A 429 3.46 10.80 12.63
N SER A 430 4.70 10.57 13.08
CA SER A 430 5.74 11.61 13.04
C SER A 430 5.83 12.15 11.60
N ILE A 431 5.79 13.47 11.44
CA ILE A 431 5.90 14.14 10.12
C ILE A 431 7.14 13.69 9.33
N ALA A 432 8.21 13.31 10.03
CA ALA A 432 9.42 12.74 9.49
C ALA A 432 9.52 11.29 9.97
N GLY A 433 9.55 10.35 9.02
CA GLY A 433 9.60 8.92 9.29
C GLY A 433 10.98 8.31 9.03
N LEU A 434 11.01 6.98 8.96
CA LEU A 434 12.21 6.16 8.76
C LEU A 434 12.81 6.25 7.35
N GLY A 435 12.43 7.20 6.50
CA GLY A 435 12.92 7.25 5.11
C GLY A 435 12.29 6.24 4.17
N TYR A 436 11.02 5.87 4.39
CA TYR A 436 10.27 4.92 3.55
C TYR A 436 9.21 5.60 2.67
N GLY A 437 8.84 6.85 2.96
CA GLY A 437 7.69 7.52 2.35
C GLY A 437 7.82 7.70 0.83
N LEU A 438 8.90 8.33 0.36
CA LEU A 438 9.14 8.57 -1.08
C LEU A 438 9.28 7.27 -1.89
N PRO A 439 10.18 6.32 -1.56
CA PRO A 439 10.32 5.10 -2.37
C PRO A 439 9.05 4.24 -2.37
N LEU A 440 8.34 4.15 -1.24
CA LEU A 440 7.09 3.40 -1.19
C LEU A 440 5.96 4.09 -1.95
N SER A 441 5.88 5.43 -1.91
CA SER A 441 4.94 6.20 -2.74
C SER A 441 5.18 5.93 -4.23
N ARG A 442 6.44 5.89 -4.66
CA ARG A 442 6.81 5.53 -6.03
C ARG A 442 6.38 4.10 -6.36
N ALA A 443 6.63 3.14 -5.47
CA ALA A 443 6.19 1.76 -5.67
C ALA A 443 4.66 1.64 -5.81
N TYR A 444 3.86 2.39 -5.03
CA TYR A 444 2.40 2.42 -5.21
C TYR A 444 1.96 3.02 -6.54
N ALA A 445 2.59 4.12 -6.98
CA ALA A 445 2.27 4.76 -8.26
C ALA A 445 2.61 3.83 -9.44
N GLU A 446 3.83 3.29 -9.47
CA GLU A 446 4.31 2.39 -10.53
C GLU A 446 3.57 1.05 -10.56
N TYR A 447 3.02 0.60 -9.43
CA TYR A 447 2.23 -0.64 -9.38
C TYR A 447 1.03 -0.59 -10.34
N PHE A 448 0.43 0.59 -10.50
CA PHE A 448 -0.63 0.88 -11.48
C PHE A 448 -0.10 1.69 -12.68
N GLY A 449 1.15 1.49 -13.10
CA GLY A 449 1.71 2.11 -14.32
C GLY A 449 1.76 3.64 -14.30
N GLY A 450 1.63 4.24 -13.12
CA GLY A 450 1.92 5.64 -12.87
C GLY A 450 3.42 5.88 -12.65
N SER A 451 3.76 7.08 -12.19
CA SER A 451 5.14 7.47 -11.88
C SER A 451 5.18 8.62 -10.88
N ILE A 452 6.33 8.79 -10.21
CA ILE A 452 6.63 9.98 -9.43
C ILE A 452 7.95 10.57 -9.94
N ALA A 453 7.91 11.83 -10.38
CA ALA A 453 9.09 12.60 -10.74
C ALA A 453 9.26 13.78 -9.78
N ILE A 454 10.51 14.16 -9.51
CA ILE A 454 10.84 15.25 -8.58
C ILE A 454 11.75 16.24 -9.29
N GLN A 455 11.36 17.51 -9.28
CA GLN A 455 12.14 18.63 -9.79
C GLN A 455 12.48 19.55 -8.61
N SER A 456 13.74 19.53 -8.18
CA SER A 456 14.23 20.42 -7.12
C SER A 456 14.89 21.65 -7.72
N LEU A 457 14.49 22.83 -7.24
CA LEU A 457 15.23 24.08 -7.41
C LEU A 457 15.85 24.43 -6.06
N TRP A 458 17.11 24.03 -5.86
CA TRP A 458 17.83 24.28 -4.61
C TRP A 458 17.91 25.78 -4.30
N GLY A 459 17.59 26.15 -3.05
CA GLY A 459 17.43 27.52 -2.58
C GLY A 459 16.02 28.10 -2.80
N TRP A 460 15.12 27.39 -3.49
CA TRP A 460 13.77 27.88 -3.79
C TRP A 460 12.66 26.94 -3.30
N GLY A 461 12.60 25.71 -3.83
CA GLY A 461 11.50 24.79 -3.55
C GLY A 461 11.56 23.53 -4.40
N THR A 462 10.57 22.65 -4.20
CA THR A 462 10.47 21.38 -4.91
C THR A 462 9.11 21.25 -5.60
N ASP A 463 9.13 20.77 -6.84
CA ASP A 463 7.94 20.28 -7.53
C ASP A 463 7.98 18.75 -7.57
N VAL A 464 6.92 18.10 -7.08
CA VAL A 464 6.69 16.67 -7.24
C VAL A 464 5.56 16.45 -8.24
N TYR A 465 5.81 15.65 -9.26
CA TYR A 465 4.85 15.26 -10.29
C TYR A 465 4.45 13.80 -10.08
N LEU A 466 3.23 13.58 -9.61
CA LEU A 466 2.61 12.27 -9.50
C LEU A 466 1.73 12.01 -10.72
N THR A 467 2.03 11.00 -11.51
CA THR A 467 1.19 10.53 -12.61
C THR A 467 0.49 9.24 -12.16
N LEU A 468 -0.83 9.18 -12.29
CA LEU A 468 -1.65 8.01 -12.00
C LEU A 468 -2.43 7.61 -13.25
N GLN A 469 -2.42 6.31 -13.57
CA GLN A 469 -3.26 5.77 -14.63
C GLN A 469 -4.62 5.37 -14.04
N GLY A 470 -5.68 5.76 -14.74
CA GLY A 470 -7.02 5.32 -14.43
C GLY A 470 -7.22 3.85 -14.69
N VAL A 471 -8.21 3.27 -14.02
CA VAL A 471 -8.46 1.84 -14.08
C VAL A 471 -9.31 1.37 -15.27
N GLY A 472 -9.42 2.21 -16.31
CA GLY A 472 -10.27 2.00 -17.48
C GLY A 472 -11.65 2.66 -17.32
N LYS A 473 -12.36 2.87 -18.44
CA LYS A 473 -13.78 3.22 -18.42
C LYS A 473 -14.56 1.95 -18.12
N ILE A 474 -15.30 1.97 -17.01
CA ILE A 474 -16.15 0.86 -16.59
C ILE A 474 -17.53 1.16 -17.16
N GLU A 475 -17.82 0.59 -18.33
CA GLU A 475 -19.16 0.64 -18.94
C GLU A 475 -20.19 -0.15 -18.12
#